data_AF-A0A0G0EYE2-F1
#
_entry.id   AF-A0A0G0EYE2-F1
#
_cell.length_a   1.000
_cell.length_b   1.000
_cell.length_c   1.000
_cell.angle_alpha   90.00
_cell.angle_beta   90.00
_cell.angle_gamma   90.00
#
_symmetry.space_group_name_H-M   'P 1'
#
loop_
_entity.id
_entity.type
_entity.pdbx_description
1 polymer ?
#
loop_
_entity_poly.entity_id
_entity_poly.type
_entity_poly.pdbx_seq_one_letter_code
_entity_poly.pdbx_strand_id
1 'polypeptide(L)'
;MNIYFVIYFLIGVAQDLFWTLNVKYVATDRPFLASAFSFFTSMISLGVFYDILTRLDTERSFLAITVYSLGIAVGTFVAMKSGFGKSRK
;
A
#
# COMPACT_ATOMS: atom_id res chain seq x y z
N MET A 1 -10.14 -19.42 7.30
CA MET A 1 -9.67 -18.30 6.45
C MET A 1 -8.20 -18.09 6.76
N ASN A 2 -7.32 -18.25 5.77
CA ASN A 2 -5.88 -18.29 6.00
C ASN A 2 -5.39 -16.90 6.47
N ILE A 3 -4.82 -16.79 7.67
CA ILE A 3 -4.49 -15.51 8.33
C ILE A 3 -3.58 -14.63 7.47
N TYR A 4 -2.78 -15.24 6.59
CA TYR A 4 -1.94 -14.56 5.61
C TYR A 4 -2.73 -13.63 4.68
N PHE A 5 -3.94 -13.99 4.25
CA PHE A 5 -4.74 -13.12 3.38
C PHE A 5 -5.16 -11.82 4.10
N VAL A 6 -5.52 -11.92 5.37
CA VAL A 6 -5.87 -10.74 6.18
C VAL A 6 -4.64 -9.86 6.38
N ILE A 7 -3.47 -10.46 6.61
CA ILE A 7 -2.20 -9.74 6.73
C ILE A 7 -1.88 -9.01 5.42
N TYR A 8 -1.93 -9.70 4.27
CA TYR A 8 -1.67 -9.06 2.99
C TYR A 8 -2.66 -7.93 2.70
N PHE A 9 -3.95 -8.12 2.98
CA PHE A 9 -4.93 -7.04 2.86
C PHE A 9 -4.52 -5.80 3.69
N LEU A 10 -4.23 -5.98 4.97
CA LEU A 10 -3.88 -4.87 5.87
C LEU A 10 -2.57 -4.19 5.46
N ILE A 11 -1.57 -4.96 4.98
CA ILE A 11 -0.33 -4.40 4.45
C ILE A 11 -0.63 -3.54 3.21
N GLY A 12 -1.48 -4.02 2.30
CA GLY A 12 -1.92 -3.25 1.13
C GLY A 12 -2.59 -1.94 1.52
N VAL A 13 -3.51 -1.98 2.49
CA VAL A 13 -4.20 -0.78 3.02
C VAL A 13 -3.19 0.21 3.58
N ALA A 14 -2.31 -0.24 4.49
CA ALA A 14 -1.33 0.62 5.13
C ALA A 14 -0.35 1.22 4.13
N GLN A 15 0.21 0.40 3.24
CA GLN A 15 1.17 0.82 2.22
C GLN A 15 0.60 1.95 1.37
N ASP A 16 -0.61 1.78 0.83
CA ASP A 16 -1.17 2.77 -0.09
C ASP A 16 -1.70 4.01 0.63
N LEU A 17 -2.17 3.87 1.88
CA LEU A 17 -2.44 5.01 2.75
C LEU A 17 -1.19 5.91 2.86
N PHE A 18 -0.04 5.34 3.24
CA PHE A 18 1.20 6.11 3.38
C PHE A 18 1.67 6.70 2.05
N TRP A 19 1.59 5.94 0.97
CA TRP A 19 1.93 6.40 -0.37
C TRP A 19 1.09 7.60 -0.80
N THR A 20 -0.23 7.47 -0.72
CA THR A 20 -1.16 8.51 -1.15
C THR A 20 -1.03 9.77 -0.29
N LEU A 21 -0.78 9.63 1.03
CA LEU A 21 -0.49 10.78 1.90
C LEU A 21 0.86 11.44 1.55
N ASN A 22 1.90 10.65 1.21
CA ASN A 22 3.19 11.19 0.79
C ASN A 22 3.05 12.03 -0.48
N VAL A 23 2.34 11.51 -1.49
CA VAL A 23 2.06 12.24 -2.73
C VAL A 23 1.28 13.52 -2.46
N LYS A 24 0.30 13.48 -1.54
CA LYS A 24 -0.59 14.60 -1.26
C LYS A 24 0.04 15.72 -0.42
N TYR A 25 0.98 15.41 0.48
CA TYR A 25 1.51 16.38 1.46
C TYR A 25 3.01 16.60 1.42
N VAL A 26 3.79 15.67 0.89
CA VAL A 26 5.26 15.70 0.99
C VAL A 26 5.90 15.92 -0.37
N ALA A 27 5.36 15.28 -1.42
CA ALA A 27 5.93 15.33 -2.76
C ALA A 27 5.98 16.74 -3.36
N THR A 28 5.06 17.63 -2.97
CA THR A 28 5.02 19.01 -3.47
C THR A 28 6.16 19.87 -2.93
N ASP A 29 6.53 19.70 -1.66
CA ASP A 29 7.44 20.61 -0.96
C ASP A 29 8.83 20.00 -0.71
N ARG A 30 8.95 18.67 -0.67
CA ARG A 30 10.16 17.97 -0.23
C ARG A 30 10.48 16.74 -1.09
N PRO A 31 11.05 16.94 -2.29
CA PRO A 31 11.28 15.86 -3.26
C PRO A 31 12.22 14.76 -2.73
N PHE A 32 13.22 15.10 -1.90
CA PHE A 32 14.11 14.12 -1.29
C PHE A 32 13.39 13.18 -0.29
N LEU A 33 12.49 13.72 0.52
CA LEU A 33 11.70 12.89 1.44
C LEU A 33 10.66 12.06 0.67
N ALA A 34 10.09 12.62 -0.39
CA ALA A 34 9.17 11.90 -1.26
C ALA A 34 9.87 10.72 -1.95
N SER A 35 11.06 10.91 -2.50
CA SER A 35 11.82 9.83 -3.15
C SER A 35 12.22 8.72 -2.18
N ALA A 36 12.62 9.06 -0.95
CA ALA A 36 12.88 8.08 0.10
C ALA A 36 11.62 7.25 0.43
N PHE A 37 10.47 7.92 0.58
CA PHE A 37 9.20 7.22 0.77
C PHE A 37 8.84 6.31 -0.41
N SER A 38 8.98 6.78 -1.66
CA SER A 38 8.77 5.95 -2.86
C SER A 38 9.63 4.70 -2.85
N PHE A 39 10.91 4.84 -2.45
CA PHE A 39 11.83 3.72 -2.36
C PHE A 39 11.35 2.68 -1.34
N PHE A 40 11.04 3.10 -0.10
CA PHE A 40 10.56 2.17 0.92
C PHE A 40 9.22 1.52 0.56
N THR A 41 8.29 2.30 -0.01
CA THR A 41 6.99 1.77 -0.45
C THR A 41 7.17 0.72 -1.54
N SER A 42 8.10 0.96 -2.48
CA SER A 42 8.45 -0.01 -3.53
C SER A 42 9.10 -1.27 -2.95
N MET A 43 10.01 -1.13 -1.98
CA MET A 43 10.59 -2.28 -1.29
C MET A 43 9.54 -3.13 -0.58
N ILE A 44 8.57 -2.52 0.09
CA ILE A 44 7.47 -3.25 0.74
C ILE A 44 6.63 -3.97 -0.31
N SER A 45 6.26 -3.30 -1.40
CA SER A 45 5.46 -3.90 -2.47
C SER A 45 6.14 -5.13 -3.09
N LEU A 46 7.42 -4.99 -3.44
CA LEU A 46 8.22 -6.10 -3.98
C LEU A 46 8.45 -7.21 -2.95
N GLY A 47 8.66 -6.86 -1.68
CA GLY A 47 8.82 -7.81 -0.59
C GLY A 47 7.56 -8.64 -0.35
N VAL A 48 6.39 -8.01 -0.38
CA VAL A 48 5.09 -8.70 -0.27
C VAL A 48 4.88 -9.61 -1.48
N PHE A 49 5.15 -9.13 -2.69
CA PHE A 49 5.06 -9.95 -3.90
C PHE A 49 5.97 -11.18 -3.84
N TYR A 50 7.23 -10.98 -3.42
CA TYR A 50 8.18 -12.07 -3.24
C TYR A 50 7.70 -13.08 -2.20
N ASP A 51 7.19 -12.61 -1.06
CA ASP A 51 6.67 -13.48 0.00
C ASP A 51 5.47 -14.29 -0.48
N ILE A 52 4.54 -13.67 -1.21
CA ILE A 52 3.37 -14.36 -1.78
C ILE A 52 3.82 -15.45 -2.76
N LEU A 53 4.73 -15.12 -3.68
CA LEU A 53 5.18 -16.05 -4.72
C LEU A 53 6.04 -17.21 -4.18
N THR A 54 6.73 -17.01 -3.05
CA THR A 54 7.62 -18.03 -2.48
C THR A 54 6.94 -18.93 -1.44
N ARG A 55 5.88 -18.45 -0.77
CA ARG A 55 5.23 -19.19 0.33
C ARG A 55 3.93 -19.89 -0.04
N LEU A 56 3.26 -19.48 -1.12
CA LEU A 56 1.94 -20.01 -1.48
C LEU A 56 1.97 -20.80 -2.79
N ASP A 57 1.18 -21.88 -2.84
CA ASP A 57 0.90 -22.61 -4.07
C ASP A 57 0.24 -21.68 -5.12
N THR A 58 0.40 -21.98 -6.40
CA THR A 58 0.01 -21.10 -7.52
C THR A 58 -1.40 -20.52 -7.40
N GLU A 59 -2.41 -21.32 -7.04
CA GLU A 59 -3.79 -20.85 -6.87
C GLU A 59 -3.96 -19.89 -5.68
N ARG A 60 -3.28 -20.16 -4.57
CA ARG A 60 -3.36 -19.33 -3.37
C ARG A 60 -2.57 -18.03 -3.52
N SER A 61 -1.51 -18.04 -4.31
CA SER A 61 -0.74 -16.85 -4.67
C SER A 61 -1.56 -15.85 -5.46
N PHE A 62 -2.36 -16.30 -6.42
CA PHE A 62 -3.26 -15.42 -7.17
C PHE A 62 -4.32 -14.77 -6.27
N LEU A 63 -4.92 -15.55 -5.36
CA LEU A 63 -5.85 -15.03 -4.36
C LEU A 63 -5.18 -14.03 -3.42
N ALA A 64 -3.95 -14.28 -2.98
CA ALA A 64 -3.20 -13.37 -2.12
C ALA A 64 -2.88 -12.04 -2.82
N ILE A 65 -2.46 -12.08 -4.08
CA ILE A 65 -2.23 -10.87 -4.90
C ILE A 65 -3.53 -10.08 -5.05
N THR A 66 -4.65 -10.76 -5.29
CA THR A 66 -5.97 -10.12 -5.42
C THR A 66 -6.37 -9.42 -4.12
N VAL A 67 -6.22 -10.10 -2.98
CA VAL A 67 -6.55 -9.57 -1.65
C VAL A 67 -5.62 -8.41 -1.26
N TYR A 68 -4.32 -8.52 -1.57
CA TYR A 68 -3.35 -7.44 -1.39
C TYR A 68 -3.74 -6.20 -2.22
N SER A 69 -4.11 -6.40 -3.49
CA SER A 69 -4.56 -5.35 -4.40
C SER A 69 -5.87 -4.68 -3.93
N LEU A 70 -6.81 -5.45 -3.37
CA LEU A 70 -7.99 -4.90 -2.72
C LEU A 70 -7.63 -4.03 -1.52
N GLY A 71 -6.64 -4.45 -0.73
CA GLY A 71 -6.09 -3.65 0.36
C GLY A 71 -5.57 -2.31 -0.12
N ILE A 72 -4.74 -2.32 -1.19
CA ILE A 72 -4.24 -1.10 -1.83
C ILE A 72 -5.40 -0.17 -2.21
N ALA A 73 -6.40 -0.67 -2.93
CA ALA A 73 -7.53 0.14 -3.37
C ALA A 73 -8.31 0.77 -2.19
N VAL A 74 -8.52 0.02 -1.10
CA VAL A 74 -9.14 0.54 0.12
C VAL A 74 -8.25 1.60 0.77
N GLY A 75 -6.94 1.37 0.84
CA GLY A 75 -5.97 2.34 1.35
C GLY A 75 -6.00 3.65 0.56
N THR A 76 -5.98 3.58 -0.77
CA THR A 76 -6.11 4.75 -1.65
C THR A 76 -7.39 5.52 -1.36
N PHE A 77 -8.53 4.81 -1.35
CA PHE A 77 -9.84 5.43 -1.13
C PHE A 77 -9.91 6.13 0.22
N VAL A 78 -9.42 5.48 1.28
CA VAL A 78 -9.41 6.06 2.62
C VAL A 78 -8.47 7.27 2.67
N ALA A 79 -7.27 7.24 2.08
CA ALA A 79 -6.37 8.40 2.06
C ALA A 79 -6.95 9.58 1.26
N MET A 80 -7.61 9.31 0.14
CA MET A 80 -8.25 10.33 -0.68
C MET A 80 -9.47 10.94 0.02
N LYS A 81 -10.32 10.11 0.62
CA LYS A 81 -11.54 10.53 1.34
C LYS A 81 -11.23 11.20 2.67
N SER A 82 -10.19 10.74 3.35
CA SER A 82 -9.74 11.36 4.59
C SER A 82 -9.28 12.76 4.26
N GLY A 83 -10.06 13.74 4.72
CA GLY A 83 -9.82 15.16 4.52
C GLY A 83 -8.59 15.70 5.22
N PHE A 84 -7.53 14.91 5.40
CA PHE A 84 -6.23 15.24 6.00
C PHE A 84 -5.47 16.40 5.31
N GLY A 85 -6.14 17.08 4.39
CA GLY A 85 -5.65 18.06 3.43
C GLY A 85 -6.75 18.89 2.81
N LYS A 86 -7.96 18.92 3.38
CA LYS A 86 -8.80 20.10 3.19
C LYS A 86 -8.08 21.23 3.91
N SER A 87 -7.20 21.91 3.17
CA SER A 87 -6.90 23.31 3.47
C SER A 87 -8.25 23.97 3.72
N ARG A 88 -8.43 24.48 4.94
CA ARG A 88 -9.51 25.40 5.27
C ARG A 88 -9.40 26.54 4.26
N LYS A 89 -10.18 26.48 3.19
CA LYS A 89 -10.55 27.68 2.44
C LYS A 89 -11.65 28.38 3.21
#